data_AF-A0A917V1W6-F1
#
_entry.id   AF-A0A917V1W6-F1
#
_cell.length_a   1.000
_cell.length_b   1.000
_cell.length_c   1.000
_cell.angle_alpha   90.00
_cell.angle_beta   90.00
_cell.angle_gamma   90.00
#
_symmetry.space_group_name_H-M   'P 1'
#
loop_
_entity.id
_entity.type
_entity.pdbx_description
1 polymer ?
#
loop_
_entity_poly.entity_id
_entity_poly.type
_entity_poly.pdbx_seq_one_letter_code
_entity_poly.pdbx_strand_id
1 'polypeptide(L)'
;MTFQPRMIHAFSHALVTDAPAFMPFAGRDPDDYAAYLREVVTDFETRSDAWIRQGRALREELWPSLTERRGNSDDIAALERMIEELAERQKSVKAQARAHERVWRRVIRDAAAVSRAHQDDMREINRRVRRVVERRFEERENFADFLRAARAELAGSRQDAPVFDDPAEMERYLRSALF
;
A
#
# COMPACT_ATOMS: atom_id res chain seq x y z
N MET A 1 -7.56 -27.81 -3.23
CA MET A 1 -6.67 -26.70 -2.81
C MET A 1 -7.56 -25.58 -2.28
N THR A 2 -7.79 -25.52 -0.97
CA THR A 2 -8.70 -24.49 -0.39
C THR A 2 -7.84 -23.41 0.22
N PHE A 3 -7.58 -22.38 -0.57
CA PHE A 3 -6.89 -21.19 -0.10
C PHE A 3 -7.74 -20.52 0.99
N GLN A 4 -7.13 -20.15 2.13
CA GLN A 4 -7.90 -19.70 3.30
C GLN A 4 -8.72 -18.44 2.96
N PRO A 5 -10.05 -18.42 3.18
CA PRO A 5 -10.89 -17.25 2.88
C PRO A 5 -10.39 -15.95 3.53
N ARG A 6 -9.77 -16.04 4.71
CA ARG A 6 -9.18 -14.90 5.41
C ARG A 6 -7.98 -14.29 4.68
N MET A 7 -7.16 -15.12 4.01
CA MET A 7 -6.03 -14.64 3.22
C MET A 7 -6.53 -13.92 1.95
N ILE A 8 -7.57 -14.47 1.30
CA ILE A 8 -8.24 -13.77 0.18
C ILE A 8 -8.73 -12.41 0.65
N HIS A 9 -9.40 -12.35 1.81
CA HIS A 9 -9.90 -11.09 2.36
C HIS A 9 -8.79 -10.07 2.64
N ALA A 10 -7.69 -10.48 3.28
CA ALA A 10 -6.56 -9.59 3.54
C ALA A 10 -5.84 -9.14 2.27
N PHE A 11 -5.71 -10.04 1.29
CA PHE A 11 -5.13 -9.71 -0.01
C PHE A 11 -6.00 -8.75 -0.81
N SER A 12 -7.31 -9.02 -0.91
CA SER A 12 -8.27 -8.10 -1.53
C SER A 12 -8.27 -6.73 -0.84
N HIS A 13 -8.19 -6.70 0.49
CA HIS A 13 -8.06 -5.47 1.26
C HIS A 13 -6.80 -4.67 0.89
N ALA A 14 -5.65 -5.34 0.75
CA ALA A 14 -4.39 -4.72 0.36
C ALA A 14 -4.39 -4.19 -1.09
N LEU A 15 -5.17 -4.83 -1.97
CA LEU A 15 -5.33 -4.43 -3.38
C LEU A 15 -6.26 -3.24 -3.60
N VAL A 16 -7.06 -2.81 -2.61
CA VAL A 16 -7.94 -1.64 -2.74
C VAL A 16 -7.08 -0.39 -3.02
N THR A 17 -7.36 0.34 -4.11
CA THR A 17 -6.58 1.54 -4.52
C THR A 17 -7.44 2.78 -4.67
N ASP A 18 -8.49 2.92 -3.87
CA ASP A 18 -9.39 4.06 -4.03
C ASP A 18 -8.68 5.35 -3.63
N ALA A 19 -8.27 6.13 -4.63
CA ALA A 19 -7.94 7.53 -4.46
C ALA A 19 -9.25 8.32 -4.24
N PRO A 20 -9.21 9.44 -3.50
CA PRO A 20 -10.40 10.28 -3.38
C PRO A 20 -10.73 10.86 -4.77
N ALA A 21 -11.96 10.62 -5.21
CA ALA A 21 -12.48 11.24 -6.42
C ALA A 21 -12.83 12.70 -6.11
N PHE A 22 -12.19 13.64 -6.81
CA PHE A 22 -12.51 15.06 -6.71
C PHE A 22 -13.43 15.46 -7.84
N MET A 23 -14.54 16.13 -7.53
CA MET A 23 -15.30 16.84 -8.56
C MET A 23 -14.46 17.99 -9.13
N PRO A 24 -14.50 18.25 -10.45
CA PRO A 24 -13.80 19.38 -11.05
C PRO A 24 -14.40 20.72 -10.60
N PHE A 25 -13.57 21.77 -10.61
CA PHE A 25 -13.94 23.13 -10.18
C PHE A 25 -15.14 23.73 -10.94
N ALA A 26 -15.37 23.35 -12.20
CA ALA A 26 -16.61 23.57 -12.98
C ALA A 26 -17.38 24.90 -12.78
N GLY A 27 -16.67 26.03 -12.57
CA GLY A 27 -17.31 27.35 -12.36
C GLY A 27 -18.07 27.49 -11.05
N ARG A 28 -17.81 26.63 -10.06
CA ARG A 28 -18.35 26.76 -8.70
C ARG A 28 -17.76 27.97 -8.00
N ASP A 29 -18.49 28.45 -7.00
CA ASP A 29 -17.95 29.43 -6.07
C ASP A 29 -16.66 28.88 -5.43
N PRO A 30 -15.56 29.67 -5.39
CA PRO A 30 -14.29 29.25 -4.83
C PRO A 30 -14.34 28.80 -3.36
N ASP A 31 -15.14 29.48 -2.53
CA ASP A 31 -15.26 29.17 -1.11
C ASP A 31 -16.06 27.87 -0.92
N ASP A 32 -17.16 27.70 -1.66
CA ASP A 32 -17.96 26.46 -1.66
C ASP A 32 -17.14 25.25 -2.13
N TYR A 33 -16.32 25.43 -3.17
CA TYR A 33 -15.45 24.38 -3.67
C TYR A 33 -14.36 24.01 -2.66
N ALA A 34 -13.78 24.99 -1.97
CA ALA A 34 -12.82 24.74 -0.91
C ALA A 34 -13.46 23.99 0.28
N ALA A 35 -14.68 24.36 0.68
CA ALA A 35 -15.43 23.67 1.71
C ALA A 35 -15.71 22.20 1.32
N TYR A 36 -16.21 21.96 0.11
CA TYR A 36 -16.42 20.61 -0.44
C TYR A 36 -15.14 19.76 -0.39
N LEU A 37 -14.01 20.31 -0.86
CA LEU A 37 -12.75 19.58 -0.86
C LEU A 37 -12.28 19.23 0.55
N ARG A 38 -12.45 20.13 1.53
CA ARG A 38 -12.12 19.84 2.94
C ARG A 38 -12.93 18.67 3.49
N GLU A 39 -14.22 18.61 3.16
CA GLU A 39 -15.11 17.51 3.57
C GLU A 39 -14.66 16.18 2.95
N VAL A 40 -14.44 16.15 1.63
CA VAL A 40 -13.96 14.96 0.92
C VAL A 40 -12.63 14.46 1.50
N VAL A 41 -11.71 15.35 1.81
CA VAL A 41 -10.42 14.97 2.41
C VAL A 41 -10.59 14.43 3.82
N THR A 42 -11.48 15.00 4.63
CA THR A 42 -11.75 14.53 5.99
C THR A 42 -12.41 13.15 6.00
N ASP A 43 -13.36 12.91 5.09
CA ASP A 43 -13.92 11.58 4.87
C ASP A 43 -12.85 10.58 4.39
N PHE A 44 -12.00 10.99 3.46
CA PHE A 44 -10.92 10.15 2.95
C PHE A 44 -9.90 9.77 4.03
N GLU A 45 -9.52 10.72 4.88
CA GLU A 45 -8.68 10.49 6.07
C GLU A 45 -9.33 9.43 6.98
N THR A 46 -10.60 9.61 7.32
CA THR A 46 -11.35 8.72 8.21
C THR A 46 -11.44 7.30 7.66
N ARG A 47 -11.83 7.15 6.38
CA ARG A 47 -11.91 5.86 5.70
C ARG A 47 -10.55 5.21 5.55
N SER A 48 -9.50 5.99 5.28
CA SER A 48 -8.13 5.49 5.22
C SER A 48 -7.67 4.95 6.57
N ASP A 49 -7.97 5.65 7.66
CA ASP A 49 -7.62 5.20 9.01
C ASP A 49 -8.35 3.91 9.40
N ALA A 50 -9.64 3.81 9.06
CA ALA A 50 -10.40 2.57 9.24
C ALA A 50 -9.81 1.42 8.43
N TRP A 51 -9.46 1.67 7.16
CA TRP A 51 -8.81 0.70 6.29
C TRP A 51 -7.48 0.22 6.88
N ILE A 52 -6.59 1.13 7.32
CA ILE A 52 -5.30 0.76 7.95
C ILE A 52 -5.51 -0.10 9.20
N ARG A 53 -6.43 0.28 10.10
CA ARG A 53 -6.72 -0.50 11.31
C ARG A 53 -7.21 -1.91 10.99
N GLN A 54 -8.11 -2.02 10.03
CA GLN A 54 -8.63 -3.30 9.58
C GLN A 54 -7.52 -4.18 8.97
N GLY A 55 -6.66 -3.61 8.12
CA GLY A 55 -5.54 -4.33 7.51
C GLY A 55 -4.54 -4.88 8.54
N ARG A 56 -4.28 -4.12 9.62
CA ARG A 56 -3.45 -4.56 10.75
C ARG A 56 -4.08 -5.73 11.49
N ALA A 57 -5.35 -5.61 11.87
CA ALA A 57 -6.08 -6.68 12.56
C ALA A 57 -6.10 -7.97 11.72
N LEU A 58 -6.34 -7.85 10.40
CA LEU A 58 -6.32 -9.01 9.51
C LEU A 58 -4.95 -9.72 9.49
N ARG A 59 -3.84 -8.98 9.54
CA ARG A 59 -2.50 -9.59 9.60
C ARG A 59 -2.24 -10.29 10.93
N GLU A 60 -2.62 -9.66 12.04
CA GLU A 60 -2.49 -10.24 13.38
C GLU A 60 -3.28 -11.56 13.49
N GLU A 61 -4.49 -11.61 12.93
CA GLU A 61 -5.32 -12.81 12.87
C GLU A 61 -4.76 -13.89 11.92
N LEU A 62 -4.11 -13.48 10.83
CA LEU A 62 -3.58 -14.40 9.81
C LEU A 62 -2.24 -15.03 10.18
N TRP A 63 -1.42 -14.34 10.98
CA TRP A 63 -0.07 -14.81 11.28
C TRP A 63 -0.03 -16.23 11.87
N PRO A 64 -0.79 -16.55 12.94
CA PRO A 64 -0.77 -17.89 13.53
C PRO A 64 -1.15 -18.98 12.52
N SER A 65 -2.21 -18.74 11.73
CA SER A 65 -2.73 -19.73 10.79
C SER A 65 -1.80 -20.01 9.62
N LEU A 66 -0.91 -19.08 9.27
CA LEU A 66 0.14 -19.30 8.29
C LEU A 66 1.32 -20.06 8.90
N THR A 67 1.74 -19.70 10.11
CA THR A 67 2.90 -20.34 10.75
C THR A 67 2.67 -21.79 11.18
N GLU A 68 1.42 -22.21 11.39
CA GLU A 68 1.07 -23.61 11.75
C GLU A 68 1.17 -24.58 10.57
N ARG A 69 1.28 -24.09 9.32
CA ARG A 69 1.19 -24.89 8.09
C ARG A 69 2.54 -25.07 7.37
N ARG A 70 3.63 -25.15 8.13
CA ARG A 70 5.00 -25.25 7.60
C ARG A 70 5.15 -26.37 6.57
N GLY A 71 5.91 -26.09 5.52
CA GLY A 71 6.28 -27.06 4.47
C GLY A 71 5.21 -27.30 3.40
N ASN A 72 4.07 -26.57 3.42
CA ASN A 72 3.06 -26.70 2.37
C ASN A 72 3.46 -25.91 1.11
N SER A 73 3.88 -26.61 0.06
CA SER A 73 4.29 -26.04 -1.23
C SER A 73 3.19 -25.20 -1.91
N ASP A 74 1.93 -25.58 -1.71
CA ASP A 74 0.78 -24.90 -2.33
C ASP A 74 0.57 -23.51 -1.74
N ASP A 75 0.74 -23.40 -0.42
CA ASP A 75 0.60 -22.14 0.32
C ASP A 75 1.77 -21.19 -0.02
N ILE A 76 2.98 -21.73 -0.22
CA ILE A 76 4.17 -20.96 -0.65
C ILE A 76 3.95 -20.37 -2.06
N ALA A 77 3.59 -21.20 -3.04
CA ALA A 77 3.35 -20.75 -4.41
C ALA A 77 2.21 -19.73 -4.51
N ALA A 78 1.20 -19.84 -3.64
CA ALA A 78 0.13 -18.87 -3.58
C ALA A 78 0.58 -17.53 -2.96
N LEU A 79 1.41 -17.54 -1.91
CA LEU A 79 2.00 -16.32 -1.36
C LEU A 79 2.92 -15.62 -2.37
N GLU A 80 3.70 -16.36 -3.15
CA GLU A 80 4.55 -15.81 -4.21
C GLU A 80 3.73 -15.04 -5.24
N ARG A 81 2.65 -15.63 -5.76
CA ARG A 81 1.71 -14.96 -6.68
C ARG A 81 1.12 -13.68 -6.07
N MET A 82 0.77 -13.72 -4.79
CA MET A 82 0.25 -12.54 -4.10
C MET A 82 1.29 -11.42 -3.98
N ILE A 83 2.54 -11.76 -3.65
CA ILE A 83 3.64 -10.79 -3.57
C ILE A 83 3.86 -10.12 -4.93
N GLU A 84 3.88 -10.91 -6.01
CA GLU A 84 4.04 -10.41 -7.38
C GLU A 84 2.91 -9.47 -7.79
N GLU A 85 1.65 -9.86 -7.53
CA GLU A 85 0.50 -9.06 -7.90
C GLU A 85 0.40 -7.76 -7.08
N LEU A 86 0.77 -7.79 -5.80
CA LEU A 86 0.93 -6.57 -4.99
C LEU A 86 2.01 -5.66 -5.56
N ALA A 87 3.16 -6.20 -5.97
CA ALA A 87 4.24 -5.42 -6.56
C ALA A 87 3.80 -4.75 -7.87
N GLU A 88 3.05 -5.46 -8.72
CA GLU A 88 2.52 -4.89 -9.96
C GLU A 88 1.46 -3.80 -9.66
N ARG A 89 0.58 -4.05 -8.69
CA ARG A 89 -0.42 -3.04 -8.28
C ARG A 89 0.25 -1.78 -7.72
N GLN A 90 1.32 -1.91 -6.96
CA GLN A 90 2.08 -0.77 -6.42
C GLN A 90 2.67 0.12 -7.53
N LYS A 91 3.12 -0.45 -8.66
CA LYS A 91 3.59 0.34 -9.81
C LYS A 91 2.45 1.20 -10.38
N SER A 92 1.26 0.62 -10.52
CA SER A 92 0.07 1.34 -10.99
C SER A 92 -0.31 2.50 -10.05
N VAL A 93 -0.28 2.27 -8.73
CA VAL A 93 -0.57 3.31 -7.73
C VAL A 93 0.43 4.46 -7.81
N LYS A 94 1.73 4.18 -7.95
CA LYS A 94 2.75 5.23 -8.13
C LYS A 94 2.49 6.08 -9.39
N ALA A 95 2.06 5.46 -10.49
CA ALA A 95 1.68 6.17 -11.70
C ALA A 95 0.45 7.07 -11.50
N GLN A 96 -0.56 6.57 -10.79
CA GLN A 96 -1.77 7.34 -10.44
C GLN A 96 -1.45 8.53 -9.52
N ALA A 97 -0.58 8.35 -8.52
CA ALA A 97 -0.15 9.43 -7.63
C ALA A 97 0.50 10.58 -8.42
N ARG A 98 1.36 10.27 -9.40
CA ARG A 98 1.97 11.28 -10.29
C ARG A 98 0.93 12.00 -11.15
N ALA A 99 -0.11 11.29 -11.61
CA ALA A 99 -1.21 11.90 -12.35
C ALA A 99 -2.02 12.85 -11.47
N HIS A 100 -2.34 12.43 -10.24
CA HIS A 100 -3.00 13.27 -9.23
C HIS A 100 -2.20 14.54 -8.92
N GLU A 101 -0.87 14.43 -8.81
CA GLU A 101 -0.03 15.61 -8.54
C GLU A 101 -0.15 16.66 -9.66
N ARG A 102 -0.22 16.24 -10.92
CA ARG A 102 -0.43 17.16 -12.06
C ARG A 102 -1.77 17.88 -11.98
N VAL A 103 -2.83 17.20 -11.55
CA VAL A 103 -4.16 17.79 -11.34
C VAL A 103 -4.09 18.84 -10.23
N TRP A 104 -3.49 18.51 -9.08
CA TRP A 104 -3.35 19.43 -7.96
C TRP A 104 -2.52 20.67 -8.29
N ARG A 105 -1.46 20.54 -9.11
CA ARG A 105 -0.71 21.71 -9.59
C ARG A 105 -1.57 22.67 -10.40
N ARG A 106 -2.54 22.15 -11.17
CA ARG A 106 -3.51 22.98 -11.90
C ARG A 106 -4.48 23.66 -10.92
N VAL A 107 -5.10 22.89 -10.01
CA VAL A 107 -6.03 23.43 -9.00
C VAL A 107 -5.40 24.53 -8.16
N ILE A 108 -4.16 24.34 -7.68
CA ILE A 108 -3.44 25.35 -6.89
C ILE A 108 -3.13 26.61 -7.72
N ARG A 109 -2.84 26.46 -9.01
CA ARG A 109 -2.61 27.59 -9.91
C ARG A 109 -3.90 28.37 -10.14
N ASP A 110 -4.99 27.67 -10.42
CA ASP A 110 -6.30 28.29 -10.67
C ASP A 110 -6.80 29.02 -9.42
N ALA A 111 -6.60 28.44 -8.23
CA ALA A 111 -6.90 29.09 -6.96
C ALA A 111 -6.07 30.36 -6.70
N ALA A 112 -4.82 30.40 -7.19
CA ALA A 112 -3.98 31.60 -7.09
C ALA A 112 -4.50 32.77 -7.94
N ALA A 113 -5.23 32.49 -9.01
CA ALA A 113 -5.89 33.51 -9.82
C ALA A 113 -7.10 34.13 -9.10
N VAL A 114 -7.69 33.42 -8.14
CA VAL A 114 -8.76 33.94 -7.28
C VAL A 114 -8.17 34.80 -6.16
N SER A 115 -7.31 34.21 -5.32
CA SER A 115 -6.62 34.94 -4.24
C SER A 115 -5.46 34.13 -3.65
N ARG A 116 -4.60 34.80 -2.88
CA ARG A 116 -3.54 34.13 -2.11
C ARG A 116 -4.10 33.20 -1.03
N ALA A 117 -5.18 33.61 -0.36
CA ALA A 117 -5.83 32.78 0.67
C ALA A 117 -6.33 31.45 0.08
N HIS A 118 -6.99 31.50 -1.08
CA HIS A 118 -7.46 30.31 -1.80
C HIS A 118 -6.31 29.41 -2.26
N GLN A 119 -5.20 29.99 -2.71
CA GLN A 119 -4.00 29.21 -3.04
C GLN A 119 -3.46 28.44 -1.83
N ASP A 120 -3.39 29.10 -0.67
CA ASP A 120 -2.87 28.52 0.55
C ASP A 120 -3.81 27.42 1.10
N ASP A 121 -5.12 27.60 0.97
CA ASP A 121 -6.12 26.57 1.24
C ASP A 121 -5.92 25.33 0.36
N MET A 122 -5.79 25.50 -0.97
CA MET A 122 -5.57 24.37 -1.87
C MET A 122 -4.25 23.65 -1.60
N ARG A 123 -3.21 24.38 -1.17
CA ARG A 123 -1.93 23.78 -0.76
C ARG A 123 -2.08 22.94 0.51
N GLU A 124 -2.85 23.41 1.48
CA GLU A 124 -3.11 22.66 2.72
C GLU A 124 -3.92 21.39 2.42
N ILE A 125 -4.99 21.51 1.63
CA ILE A 125 -5.81 20.36 1.22
C ILE A 125 -4.95 19.33 0.47
N ASN A 126 -4.12 19.76 -0.49
CA ASN A 126 -3.20 18.87 -1.20
C ASN A 126 -2.19 18.19 -0.25
N ARG A 127 -1.63 18.93 0.72
CA ARG A 127 -0.74 18.35 1.74
C ARG A 127 -1.42 17.26 2.56
N ARG A 128 -2.68 17.48 2.97
CA ARG A 128 -3.48 16.46 3.67
C ARG A 128 -3.68 15.22 2.82
N VAL A 129 -4.15 15.37 1.58
CA VAL A 129 -4.34 14.26 0.63
C VAL A 129 -3.05 13.46 0.45
N ARG A 130 -1.92 14.15 0.23
CA ARG A 130 -0.61 13.51 0.06
C ARG A 130 -0.22 12.66 1.25
N ARG A 131 -0.37 13.17 2.47
CA ARG A 131 -0.09 12.40 3.70
C ARG A 131 -0.90 11.13 3.79
N VAL A 132 -2.19 11.18 3.45
CA VAL A 132 -3.05 9.98 3.44
C VAL A 132 -2.60 8.98 2.39
N VAL A 133 -2.30 9.44 1.18
CA VAL A 133 -1.83 8.57 0.08
C VAL A 133 -0.49 7.91 0.43
N GLU A 134 0.47 8.69 0.95
CA GLU A 134 1.78 8.22 1.39
C GLU A 134 1.62 7.14 2.49
N ARG A 135 0.80 7.41 3.52
CA ARG A 135 0.54 6.44 4.60
C ARG A 135 -0.13 5.16 4.11
N ARG A 136 -1.06 5.23 3.15
CA ARG A 136 -1.65 4.02 2.54
C ARG A 136 -0.65 3.27 1.66
N PHE A 137 0.33 3.96 1.08
CA PHE A 137 1.40 3.33 0.32
C PHE A 137 2.32 2.53 1.24
N GLU A 138 2.78 3.15 2.33
CA GLU A 138 3.56 2.50 3.39
C GLU A 138 2.85 1.27 3.95
N GLU A 139 1.55 1.37 4.21
CA GLU A 139 0.77 0.25 4.73
C GLU A 139 0.70 -0.95 3.75
N ARG A 140 0.72 -0.69 2.44
CA ARG A 140 0.80 -1.77 1.42
C ARG A 140 2.20 -2.37 1.33
N GLU A 141 3.25 -1.55 1.49
CA GLU A 141 4.62 -2.06 1.58
C GLU A 141 4.78 -2.96 2.82
N ASN A 142 4.26 -2.52 3.97
CA ASN A 142 4.22 -3.32 5.19
C ASN A 142 3.45 -4.64 4.99
N PHE A 143 2.34 -4.63 4.23
CA PHE A 143 1.62 -5.85 3.91
C PHE A 143 2.42 -6.79 2.99
N ALA A 144 3.13 -6.25 2.00
CA ALA A 144 4.02 -7.05 1.16
C ALA A 144 5.16 -7.68 1.97
N ASP A 145 5.74 -6.94 2.92
CA ASP A 145 6.76 -7.46 3.83
C ASP A 145 6.21 -8.54 4.77
N PHE A 146 4.98 -8.37 5.25
CA PHE A 146 4.27 -9.42 5.99
C PHE A 146 4.13 -10.71 5.16
N LEU A 147 3.73 -10.62 3.88
CA LEU A 147 3.62 -11.81 3.02
C LEU A 147 4.98 -12.46 2.76
N ARG A 148 6.05 -11.67 2.59
CA ARG A 148 7.42 -12.19 2.45
C ARG A 148 7.88 -12.92 3.70
N ALA A 149 7.60 -12.35 4.88
CA ALA A 149 7.90 -12.99 6.16
C ALA A 149 7.10 -14.29 6.34
N ALA A 150 5.81 -14.28 6.02
CA ALA A 150 4.97 -15.48 6.08
C ALA A 150 5.46 -16.58 5.13
N ARG A 151 5.87 -16.21 3.90
CA ARG A 151 6.48 -17.14 2.94
C ARG A 151 7.78 -17.73 3.51
N ALA A 152 8.65 -16.90 4.10
CA ALA A 152 9.91 -17.34 4.68
C ALA A 152 9.70 -18.33 5.84
N GLU A 153 8.73 -18.08 6.71
CA GLU A 153 8.36 -19.01 7.78
C GLU A 153 7.77 -20.32 7.27
N LEU A 154 6.90 -20.25 6.24
CA LEU A 154 6.27 -21.42 5.65
C LEU A 154 7.22 -22.31 4.87
N ALA A 155 8.18 -21.71 4.16
CA ALA A 155 9.27 -22.43 3.51
C ALA A 155 10.17 -23.16 4.53
N GLY A 156 9.99 -22.88 5.83
CA GLY A 156 11.02 -23.00 6.83
C GLY A 156 12.11 -22.00 6.48
N SER A 157 12.48 -21.12 7.39
CA SER A 157 13.84 -20.57 7.35
C SER A 157 14.75 -21.79 7.26
N ARG A 158 15.28 -22.07 6.06
CA ARG A 158 15.93 -23.35 5.68
C ARG A 158 16.63 -23.92 6.92
N GLN A 159 16.02 -24.89 7.59
CA GLN A 159 16.69 -25.57 8.71
C GLN A 159 17.90 -26.35 8.19
N ASP A 160 17.98 -26.51 6.86
CA ASP A 160 19.11 -27.02 6.09
C ASP A 160 19.91 -25.92 5.37
N ALA A 161 19.77 -24.64 5.73
CA ALA A 161 20.72 -23.64 5.26
C ALA A 161 22.05 -24.02 5.91
N PRO A 162 23.12 -24.24 5.12
CA PRO A 162 24.40 -24.54 5.72
C PRO A 162 24.76 -23.38 6.65
N VAL A 163 25.09 -23.68 7.89
CA VAL A 163 25.70 -22.70 8.78
C VAL A 163 27.13 -22.54 8.30
N PHE A 164 27.50 -21.32 7.90
CA PHE A 164 28.84 -21.02 7.41
C PHE A 164 29.63 -20.33 8.51
N ASP A 165 30.70 -20.99 8.96
CA ASP A 165 31.67 -20.39 9.87
C ASP A 165 32.65 -19.45 9.12
N ASP A 166 32.75 -19.60 7.78
CA ASP A 166 33.56 -18.77 6.89
C ASP A 166 32.68 -17.85 5.99
N PRO A 167 32.83 -16.52 6.09
CA PRO A 167 32.15 -15.56 5.21
C PRO A 167 32.35 -15.83 3.70
N ALA A 168 33.50 -16.38 3.29
CA ALA A 168 33.78 -16.68 1.88
C ALA A 168 33.01 -17.91 1.36
N GLU A 169 32.58 -18.82 2.23
CA GLU A 169 31.69 -19.94 1.89
C GLU A 169 30.24 -19.48 1.74
N MET A 170 29.79 -18.60 2.64
CA MET A 170 28.48 -17.95 2.53
C MET A 170 28.36 -17.19 1.20
N GLU A 171 29.38 -16.42 0.81
CA GLU A 171 29.37 -15.67 -0.44
C GLU A 171 29.32 -16.57 -1.68
N ARG A 172 30.05 -17.69 -1.68
CA ARG A 172 29.98 -18.70 -2.76
C ARG A 172 28.60 -19.35 -2.86
N TYR A 173 28.01 -19.73 -1.73
CA TYR A 173 26.69 -20.34 -1.68
C TYR A 173 25.60 -19.39 -2.21
N LEU A 174 25.62 -18.12 -1.76
CA LEU A 174 24.69 -17.10 -2.24
C LEU A 174 24.83 -16.86 -3.75
N ARG A 175 26.05 -16.85 -4.29
CA ARG A 175 26.28 -16.73 -5.73
C ARG A 175 25.77 -17.95 -6.51
N SER A 176 25.88 -19.16 -5.96
CA SER A 176 25.37 -20.39 -6.62
C SER A 176 23.85 -20.54 -6.57
N ALA A 177 23.16 -19.92 -5.60
CA ALA A 177 21.71 -19.99 -5.47
C ALA A 177 20.96 -18.97 -6.37
N LEU A 178 21.70 -18.09 -7.05
CA LEU A 178 21.18 -17.05 -7.94
C LEU A 178 21.25 -17.43 -9.43
N PHE A 179 21.69 -18.65 -9.76
CA PHE A 179 21.75 -19.20 -11.13
C PHE A 179 21.16 -20.60 -11.20
#